data_AF-A0AAW0IGY9-F1
#
_entry.id   AF-A0AAW0IGY9-F1
#
_cell.length_a   1.000
_cell.length_b   1.000
_cell.length_c   1.000
_cell.angle_alpha   90.00
_cell.angle_beta   90.00
_cell.angle_gamma   90.00
#
_symmetry.space_group_name_H-M   'P 1'
#
loop_
_entity.id
_entity.type
_entity.pdbx_description
1 polymer ?
#
loop_
_entity_poly.entity_id
_entity_poly.type
_entity_poly.pdbx_seq_one_letter_code
_entity_poly.pdbx_strand_id
1 'polypeptide(L)'
;MADSPHLHYECTEAEGACSPERSLGTPTGLDLIKNRCQPCGLWTTVASKPCSKSYGDLTFCTKYVADNIGCFWPNPEVDKFFITIHHLYFSQCPVSGRALQDPPNSILCPFIMLPITVTLLMTALVVWRSKHTEGIV
;
A
#
# COMPACT_ATOMS: atom_id res chain seq x y z
N MET A 1 37.06 19.32 -8.37
CA MET A 1 37.53 18.20 -7.54
C MET A 1 37.14 18.50 -6.10
N ALA A 2 36.02 17.94 -5.66
CA ALA A 2 35.89 16.95 -4.58
C ALA A 2 35.49 17.68 -3.28
N ASP A 3 34.45 17.31 -2.53
CA ASP A 3 33.77 16.04 -2.41
C ASP A 3 32.33 16.27 -1.90
N SER A 4 31.37 15.53 -2.43
CA SER A 4 29.95 15.60 -2.08
C SER A 4 29.71 14.77 -0.82
N PRO A 5 29.16 15.31 0.28
CA PRO A 5 28.84 14.46 1.41
C PRO A 5 27.61 13.62 1.04
N HIS A 6 27.87 12.33 0.87
CA HIS A 6 26.86 11.27 0.87
C HIS A 6 25.88 11.50 2.03
N LEU A 7 24.62 11.77 1.71
CA LEU A 7 23.54 11.76 2.67
C LEU A 7 23.35 10.30 3.14
N HIS A 8 24.09 9.90 4.16
CA HIS A 8 23.79 8.70 4.92
C HIS A 8 22.39 8.87 5.51
N TYR A 9 21.42 8.10 5.01
CA TYR A 9 20.14 7.93 5.69
C TYR A 9 20.39 6.98 6.86
N GLU A 10 20.93 7.49 7.97
CA GLU A 10 20.86 6.75 9.21
C GLU A 10 19.42 6.89 9.71
N CYS A 11 18.66 5.78 9.64
CA CYS A 11 17.43 5.64 10.39
C CYS A 11 17.80 5.61 11.87
N THR A 12 18.07 6.76 12.49
CA THR A 12 17.98 6.87 13.94
C THR A 12 16.56 6.51 14.31
N GLU A 13 16.43 5.39 15.04
CA GLU A 13 15.19 4.97 15.67
C GLU A 13 14.53 6.20 16.30
N ALA A 14 13.24 6.36 16.02
CA ALA A 14 12.48 7.54 16.34
C ALA A 14 12.62 7.97 17.81
N GLU A 15 13.39 9.02 18.07
CA GLU A 15 13.26 9.91 19.24
C GLU A 15 11.94 10.73 19.19
N GLY A 16 10.93 10.23 18.47
CA GLY A 16 9.59 10.81 18.32
C GLY A 16 8.49 9.89 18.84
N ALA A 17 8.82 8.99 19.77
CA ALA A 17 7.83 8.16 20.44
C ALA A 17 6.85 9.06 21.21
N CYS A 18 5.53 8.80 21.05
CA CYS A 18 4.57 9.31 22.03
C CYS A 18 4.98 8.75 23.39
N SER A 19 5.56 9.59 24.25
CA SER A 19 5.88 9.18 25.62
C SER A 19 4.58 8.83 26.33
N PRO A 20 4.48 7.68 27.02
CA PRO A 20 3.32 7.39 27.84
C PRO A 20 3.41 8.27 29.08
N GLU A 21 2.82 9.47 29.05
CA GLU A 21 2.57 10.19 30.30
C GLU A 21 1.59 9.35 31.13
N ARG A 22 2.14 8.59 32.08
CA ARG A 22 1.40 7.98 33.18
C ARG A 22 1.00 9.10 34.16
N SER A 23 0.18 10.03 33.70
CA SER A 23 -0.61 10.91 34.57
C SER A 23 -1.96 10.24 34.74
N LEU A 24 -2.22 9.81 35.96
CA LEU A 24 -3.48 9.21 36.39
C LEU A 24 -4.62 10.20 36.11
N GLY A 25 -5.28 10.08 34.95
CA GLY A 25 -6.41 10.94 34.55
C GLY A 25 -6.26 11.73 33.24
N THR A 26 -5.13 11.66 32.52
CA THR A 26 -5.02 12.27 31.17
C THR A 26 -5.32 11.24 30.08
N PRO A 27 -6.17 11.55 29.07
CA PRO A 27 -6.40 10.64 27.95
C PRO A 27 -5.09 10.40 27.19
N THR A 28 -4.79 9.14 26.84
CA THR A 28 -3.61 8.83 26.03
C THR A 28 -3.74 9.44 24.63
N GLY A 29 -2.62 9.60 23.91
CA GLY A 29 -2.65 10.02 22.51
C GLY A 29 -3.56 9.14 21.65
N LEU A 30 -3.62 7.84 21.95
CA LEU A 30 -4.53 6.89 21.30
C LEU A 30 -6.01 7.16 21.64
N ASP A 31 -6.33 7.46 22.91
CA ASP A 31 -7.69 7.81 23.31
C ASP A 31 -8.16 9.09 22.62
N LEU A 32 -7.28 10.08 22.46
CA LEU A 32 -7.58 11.29 21.71
C LEU A 32 -7.86 11.00 20.24
N ILE A 33 -7.04 10.17 19.60
CA ILE A 33 -7.23 9.76 18.20
C ILE A 33 -8.57 9.01 18.04
N LYS A 34 -8.86 8.04 18.91
CA LYS A 34 -10.10 7.26 18.87
C LYS A 34 -11.35 8.09 19.12
N ASN A 35 -11.28 9.08 20.02
CA ASN A 35 -12.41 9.92 20.38
C ASN A 35 -12.67 11.08 19.40
N ARG A 36 -11.66 11.46 18.61
CA ARG A 36 -11.71 12.62 17.68
C ARG A 36 -11.78 12.21 16.22
N CYS A 37 -11.12 11.12 15.83
CA CYS A 37 -11.06 10.62 14.47
C CYS A 37 -11.91 9.36 14.36
N GLN A 38 -13.21 9.54 14.11
CA GLN A 38 -14.16 8.44 14.13
C GLN A 38 -14.56 8.04 12.70
N PRO A 39 -14.41 6.75 12.33
CA PRO A 39 -14.93 6.24 11.06
C PRO A 39 -16.46 6.17 11.12
N CYS A 40 -17.12 6.42 9.99
CA CYS A 40 -18.58 6.28 9.91
C CYS A 40 -18.97 4.80 10.03
N GLY A 41 -19.81 4.42 11.01
CA GLY A 41 -20.43 3.08 11.03
C GLY A 41 -20.22 2.21 12.27
N LEU A 42 -19.66 2.71 13.38
CA LEU A 42 -19.69 1.98 14.65
C LEU A 42 -20.81 2.52 15.54
N TRP A 43 -21.66 1.63 16.06
CA TRP A 43 -22.85 1.87 16.87
C TRP A 43 -22.58 2.75 18.10
N THR A 44 -22.51 4.07 17.91
CA THR A 44 -22.48 5.05 19.01
C THR A 44 -23.67 5.99 18.88
N THR A 45 -24.42 6.12 19.96
CA THR A 45 -25.64 6.92 20.15
C THR A 45 -25.44 8.44 20.08
N VAL A 46 -24.31 8.93 19.56
CA VAL A 46 -23.98 10.36 19.52
C VAL A 46 -24.00 10.85 18.07
N ALA A 47 -25.17 11.30 17.63
CA ALA A 47 -25.45 11.84 16.30
C ALA A 47 -24.76 13.20 16.00
N SER A 48 -23.90 13.69 16.90
CA SER A 48 -23.32 15.05 16.83
C SER A 48 -21.83 15.11 16.47
N LYS A 49 -21.13 13.97 16.32
CA LYS A 49 -19.72 13.98 15.89
C LYS A 49 -19.60 13.81 14.38
N PRO A 50 -18.91 14.73 13.66
CA PRO A 50 -18.64 14.54 12.24
C PRO A 50 -17.75 13.32 12.03
N CYS A 51 -18.25 12.33 11.28
CA CYS A 51 -17.51 11.12 10.96
C CYS A 51 -16.70 11.28 9.66
N SER A 52 -15.52 10.67 9.61
CA SER A 52 -14.68 10.64 8.41
C SER A 52 -15.37 9.83 7.31
N LYS A 53 -15.74 10.49 6.20
CA LYS A 53 -16.44 9.84 5.08
C LYS A 53 -15.51 8.99 4.22
N SER A 54 -14.22 9.30 4.19
CA SER A 54 -13.20 8.55 3.48
C SER A 54 -12.05 8.12 4.39
N TYR A 55 -11.31 7.10 3.97
CA TYR A 55 -10.06 6.68 4.64
C TYR A 55 -9.01 7.82 4.64
N GLY A 56 -9.03 8.68 3.62
CA GLY A 56 -8.20 9.89 3.55
C GLY A 56 -8.51 10.88 4.65
N ASP A 57 -9.80 11.16 4.90
CA ASP A 57 -10.22 12.05 6.00
C ASP A 57 -9.86 11.50 7.37
N LEU A 58 -9.95 10.16 7.53
CA LEU A 58 -9.54 9.48 8.75
C LEU A 58 -8.03 9.62 8.99
N THR A 59 -7.25 9.37 7.93
CA THR A 59 -5.79 9.51 7.94
C THR A 59 -5.36 10.93 8.25
N PHE A 60 -5.96 11.92 7.58
CA PHE A 60 -5.70 13.33 7.81
C PHE A 60 -6.02 13.73 9.27
N CYS A 61 -7.15 13.26 9.81
CA CYS A 61 -7.49 13.51 11.20
C CYS A 61 -6.45 12.90 12.17
N THR A 62 -6.03 11.65 11.97
CA THR A 62 -5.03 11.01 12.85
C THR A 62 -3.69 11.71 12.80
N LYS A 63 -3.27 12.18 11.61
CA LYS A 63 -2.06 12.97 11.42
C LYS A 63 -2.17 14.31 12.14
N TYR A 64 -3.27 15.03 11.94
CA TYR A 64 -3.52 16.30 12.62
C TYR A 64 -3.52 16.15 14.15
N VAL A 65 -4.10 15.09 14.69
CA VAL A 65 -4.07 14.83 16.14
C VAL A 65 -2.65 14.49 16.60
N ALA A 66 -1.90 13.66 15.87
CA ALA A 66 -0.51 13.35 16.18
C ALA A 66 0.37 14.61 16.21
N ASP A 67 0.23 15.48 15.20
CA ASP A 67 0.94 16.76 15.12
C ASP A 67 0.57 17.68 16.31
N ASN A 68 -0.70 17.72 16.72
CA ASN A 68 -1.17 18.55 17.85
C ASN A 68 -0.65 18.07 19.21
N ILE A 69 -0.42 16.78 19.39
CA ILE A 69 0.14 16.21 20.63
C ILE A 69 1.67 16.09 20.58
N GLY A 70 2.30 16.59 19.51
CA GLY A 70 3.75 16.56 19.32
C GLY A 70 4.32 15.17 19.06
N CYS A 71 3.50 14.21 18.62
CA CYS A 71 3.93 12.86 18.32
C CYS A 71 4.22 12.68 16.84
N PHE A 72 5.18 11.81 16.53
CA PHE A 72 5.45 11.42 15.15
C PHE A 72 4.30 10.56 14.57
N TRP A 73 4.01 10.78 13.28
CA TRP A 73 3.09 9.96 12.49
C TRP A 73 3.87 9.31 11.34
N PRO A 74 3.82 7.99 11.13
CA PRO A 74 3.07 6.99 11.90
C PRO A 74 3.73 6.61 13.24
N ASN A 75 2.96 6.02 14.14
CA ASN A 75 3.44 5.47 15.40
C ASN A 75 2.74 4.13 15.71
N PRO A 76 3.30 3.29 16.59
CA PRO A 76 2.74 1.96 16.88
C PRO A 76 1.28 2.00 17.39
N GLU A 77 0.85 3.08 18.02
CA GLU A 77 -0.52 3.23 18.51
C GLU A 77 -1.51 3.54 17.38
N VAL A 78 -1.12 4.41 16.45
CA VAL A 78 -1.87 4.68 15.21
C VAL A 78 -1.96 3.43 14.32
N ASP A 79 -0.90 2.62 14.28
CA ASP A 79 -0.90 1.38 13.50
C ASP A 79 -1.93 0.38 14.03
N LYS A 80 -2.00 0.16 15.36
CA LYS A 80 -3.02 -0.70 15.99
C LYS A 80 -4.44 -0.20 15.70
N PHE A 81 -4.65 1.12 15.71
CA PHE A 81 -5.91 1.72 15.35
C PHE A 81 -6.29 1.39 13.90
N PHE A 82 -5.40 1.62 12.94
CA PHE A 82 -5.68 1.34 11.53
C PHE A 82 -5.86 -0.15 11.24
N ILE A 83 -5.13 -1.06 11.89
CA ILE A 83 -5.33 -2.51 11.77
C ILE A 83 -6.75 -2.89 12.20
N THR A 84 -7.24 -2.31 13.30
CA THR A 84 -8.61 -2.55 13.78
C THR A 84 -9.65 -2.06 12.76
N ILE A 85 -9.46 -0.87 12.18
CA ILE A 85 -10.34 -0.34 11.13
C ILE A 85 -10.30 -1.21 9.87
N HIS A 86 -9.11 -1.67 9.46
CA HIS A 86 -8.96 -2.59 8.34
C HIS A 86 -9.71 -3.90 8.57
N HIS A 87 -9.63 -4.48 9.77
CA HIS A 87 -10.38 -5.68 10.11
C HIS A 87 -11.91 -5.44 10.15
N LEU A 88 -12.35 -4.27 10.60
CA LEU A 88 -13.78 -3.95 10.70
C LEU A 88 -14.42 -3.68 9.33
N TYR A 89 -13.76 -2.93 8.45
CA TYR A 89 -14.34 -2.48 7.18
C TYR A 89 -13.89 -3.29 5.97
N PHE A 90 -12.71 -3.92 6.04
CA PHE A 90 -12.08 -4.60 4.90
C PHE A 90 -11.81 -6.10 5.17
N SER A 91 -12.40 -6.71 6.20
CA SER A 91 -12.26 -8.15 6.48
C SER A 91 -12.66 -9.06 5.31
N GLN A 92 -13.61 -8.62 4.49
CA GLN A 92 -14.09 -9.37 3.32
C GLN A 92 -13.51 -8.87 2.00
N CYS A 93 -12.60 -7.90 2.03
CA CYS A 93 -11.96 -7.40 0.82
C CYS A 93 -10.80 -8.32 0.42
N PRO A 94 -10.72 -8.75 -0.86
CA PRO A 94 -9.59 -9.52 -1.34
C PRO A 94 -8.33 -8.64 -1.33
N VAL A 95 -7.27 -9.13 -0.67
CA VAL A 95 -5.97 -8.44 -0.57
C VAL A 95 -5.39 -8.13 -1.96
N SER A 96 -5.66 -8.98 -2.94
CA SER A 96 -5.12 -8.89 -4.31
C SER A 96 -5.92 -8.03 -5.27
N GLY A 97 -7.05 -7.44 -4.86
CA GLY A 97 -7.95 -6.73 -5.80
C GLY A 97 -7.53 -5.30 -6.17
N ARG A 98 -6.58 -4.70 -5.42
CA ARG A 98 -6.16 -3.30 -5.60
C ARG A 98 -4.66 -3.11 -5.85
N ALA A 99 -3.85 -4.13 -5.60
CA ALA A 99 -2.46 -4.12 -6.03
C ALA A 99 -2.44 -4.44 -7.53
N LEU A 100 -1.76 -3.60 -8.32
CA LEU A 100 -1.45 -3.93 -9.71
C LEU A 100 -0.57 -5.18 -9.67
N GLN A 101 -1.18 -6.35 -9.87
CA GLN A 101 -0.50 -7.63 -9.76
C GLN A 101 -0.47 -8.28 -11.12
N ASP A 102 0.70 -8.77 -11.50
CA ASP A 102 0.87 -9.52 -12.73
C ASP A 102 -0.07 -10.74 -12.73
N PRO A 103 -0.70 -11.07 -13.88
CA PRO A 103 -1.55 -12.23 -13.97
C PRO A 103 -0.75 -13.50 -13.62
N PRO A 104 -1.40 -14.53 -13.06
CA PRO A 104 -0.71 -15.76 -12.66
C PRO A 104 0.10 -16.35 -13.82
N ASN A 105 1.28 -16.92 -13.52
CA ASN A 105 2.21 -17.46 -14.51
C ASN A 105 1.57 -18.46 -15.49
N SER A 106 0.52 -19.17 -15.06
CA SER A 106 -0.26 -20.08 -15.89
C SER A 106 -0.89 -19.40 -17.11
N ILE A 107 -1.18 -18.10 -17.05
CA ILE A 107 -1.72 -17.30 -18.16
C ILE A 107 -0.59 -16.48 -18.80
N LEU A 108 0.32 -15.92 -18.01
CA LEU A 108 1.39 -15.08 -18.55
C LEU A 108 2.36 -15.87 -19.46
N CYS A 109 2.77 -17.08 -19.06
CA CYS A 109 3.71 -17.91 -19.82
C CYS A 109 3.23 -18.30 -21.23
N PRO A 110 2.01 -18.81 -21.45
CA PRO A 110 1.55 -19.14 -22.80
C PRO A 110 1.45 -17.90 -23.69
N PHE A 111 1.07 -16.73 -23.15
CA PHE A 111 1.05 -15.47 -23.91
C PHE A 111 2.44 -15.01 -24.36
N ILE A 112 3.50 -15.35 -23.62
CA ILE A 112 4.89 -15.08 -24.03
C ILE A 112 5.39 -16.13 -25.03
N MET A 113 5.06 -17.40 -24.82
CA MET A 113 5.53 -18.50 -25.69
C MET A 113 4.83 -18.52 -27.04
N LEU A 114 3.56 -18.13 -27.11
CA LEU A 114 2.80 -18.07 -28.34
C LEU A 114 3.45 -17.17 -29.43
N PRO A 115 3.78 -15.89 -29.18
CA PRO A 115 4.41 -15.05 -30.21
C PRO A 115 5.81 -15.53 -30.59
N ILE A 116 6.58 -16.12 -29.66
CA ILE A 116 7.90 -16.68 -29.95
C ILE A 116 7.76 -17.88 -30.91
N THR A 117 6.89 -18.82 -30.58
CA THR A 117 6.65 -20.01 -31.41
C THR A 117 6.11 -19.65 -32.80
N VAL A 118 5.19 -18.68 -32.90
CA VAL A 118 4.70 -18.17 -34.18
C VAL A 118 5.83 -17.54 -35.00
N THR A 119 6.67 -16.73 -34.38
CA THR A 119 7.81 -16.09 -35.07
C THR A 119 8.79 -17.15 -35.60
N LEU A 120 9.15 -18.14 -34.78
CA LEU A 120 10.02 -19.25 -35.19
C LEU A 120 9.42 -20.06 -36.33
N LEU A 121 8.12 -20.37 -36.26
CA LEU A 121 7.41 -21.09 -37.30
C LEU A 121 7.44 -20.31 -38.62
N MET A 122 7.11 -19.01 -38.60
CA MET A 122 7.13 -18.18 -39.79
C MET A 122 8.52 -18.08 -40.41
N THR A 123 9.57 -17.89 -39.60
CA THR A 123 10.94 -17.88 -40.11
C THR A 123 11.35 -19.21 -40.73
N ALA A 124 11.01 -20.34 -40.10
CA ALA A 124 11.28 -21.67 -40.64
C ALA A 124 10.53 -21.91 -41.96
N LEU A 125 9.27 -21.49 -42.06
CA LEU A 125 8.47 -21.57 -43.29
C LEU A 125 9.08 -20.73 -44.42
N VAL A 126 9.54 -19.52 -44.12
CA VAL A 126 10.21 -18.65 -45.11
C VAL A 126 11.51 -19.27 -45.62
N VAL A 127 12.36 -19.78 -44.71
CA VAL A 127 13.61 -20.46 -45.09
C VAL A 127 13.35 -21.70 -45.92
N TRP A 128 12.35 -22.51 -45.53
CA TRP A 128 11.99 -23.71 -46.26
C TRP A 128 11.48 -23.38 -47.67
N ARG A 129 10.59 -22.39 -47.79
CA ARG A 129 10.08 -21.94 -49.09
C ARG A 129 11.19 -21.35 -49.96
N SER A 130 12.07 -20.53 -49.39
CA SER A 130 13.22 -19.95 -50.11
C SER A 130 14.13 -21.05 -50.68
N LYS A 131 14.51 -22.05 -49.88
CA LYS A 131 15.35 -23.18 -50.37
C LYS A 131 14.65 -24.03 -51.43
N HIS A 132 13.34 -24.24 -51.31
CA HIS A 132 12.59 -25.07 -52.27
C HIS A 132 12.26 -24.32 -53.57
N THR A 133 12.20 -23.00 -53.54
CA THR A 133 12.03 -22.16 -54.74
C THR A 133 13.35 -21.96 -55.48
N GLU A 134 14.50 -21.98 -54.81
CA GLU A 134 15.83 -21.96 -55.48
C GLU A 134 16.23 -23.31 -56.11
N GLY A 135 15.67 -24.43 -55.63
CA GLY A 135 15.90 -25.77 -56.21
C GLY A 135 14.97 -26.16 -57.36
N ILE A 136 14.03 -25.29 -57.74
CA ILE A 136 13.16 -25.43 -58.93
C ILE A 136 13.59 -24.37 -59.95
N VAL A 137 14.76 -24.58 -60.59
CA VAL A 137 15.19 -24.02 -61.88
C VAL A 137 15.99 -25.11 -62.58
#